data_AF-A0A2U1DZK9-F1
#
_entry.id   AF-A0A2U1DZK9-F1
#
_cell.length_a   1.000
_cell.length_b   1.000
_cell.length_c   1.000
_cell.angle_alpha   90.00
_cell.angle_beta   90.00
_cell.angle_gamma   90.00
#
_symmetry.space_group_name_H-M   'P 1'
#
loop_
_entity.id
_entity.type
_entity.pdbx_description
1 polymer ?
#
loop_
_entity_poly.entity_id
_entity_poly.type
_entity_poly.pdbx_seq_one_letter_code
_entity_poly.pdbx_strand_id
1 'polypeptide(L)'
;MSSSNQHLALITKTTSLIAAGDIVGAESALAELADSDGDGALMVVLDQLAPKDILAVMREYDDSKASVVNMLVTPEQFARAMVLEKQYKDLTHTHLRNMVNAVVFRDDADPVEFLTAIGDLEGGAEALANYFAEKWSRIEAFARTGTFDATEDYGVTLSDDELLASGYVQPRIDLDEVADRDWMQMAWLLRYECRDLFIEMLLVLRAKARAFDQGREEGEETSEEDDGKFETSETDRGKATPAARASDEESAI
;
A
#
# COMPACT_ATOMS: atom_id res chain seq x y z
N MET A 1 -2.23 -31.27 19.24
CA MET A 1 -1.84 -29.88 19.56
C MET A 1 -3.09 -29.02 19.46
N SER A 2 -3.26 -28.01 20.32
CA SER A 2 -4.41 -27.08 20.20
C SER A 2 -4.21 -26.19 18.97
N SER A 3 -5.27 -25.82 18.25
CA SER A 3 -5.22 -24.94 17.06
C SER A 3 -4.47 -23.62 17.33
N SER A 4 -4.61 -23.06 18.54
CA SER A 4 -3.86 -21.87 18.97
C SER A 4 -2.33 -22.05 19.00
N ASN A 5 -1.83 -23.24 19.36
CA ASN A 5 -0.38 -23.51 19.30
C ASN A 5 0.13 -23.69 17.86
N GLN A 6 -0.72 -24.15 16.95
CA GLN A 6 -0.37 -24.27 15.53
C GLN A 6 -0.28 -22.88 14.88
N HIS A 7 -1.22 -21.98 15.18
CA HIS A 7 -1.18 -20.60 14.69
C HIS A 7 0.06 -19.86 15.19
N LEU A 8 0.43 -20.01 16.48
CA LEU A 8 1.63 -19.38 17.03
C LEU A 8 2.92 -19.90 16.35
N ALA A 9 2.99 -21.20 16.08
CA ALA A 9 4.11 -21.79 15.36
C ALA A 9 4.20 -21.28 13.93
N LEU A 10 3.06 -21.13 13.24
CA LEU A 10 3.00 -20.56 11.90
C LEU A 10 3.46 -19.10 11.90
N ILE A 11 2.95 -18.26 12.81
CA ILE A 11 3.36 -16.86 12.97
C ILE A 11 4.88 -16.77 13.13
N THR A 12 5.44 -17.58 14.04
CA THR A 12 6.90 -17.62 14.28
C THR A 12 7.66 -18.01 12.99
N LYS A 13 7.17 -19.01 12.25
CA LYS A 13 7.76 -19.44 10.97
C LYS A 13 7.70 -18.32 9.94
N THR A 14 6.54 -17.70 9.74
CA THR A 14 6.32 -16.61 8.79
C THR A 14 7.22 -15.42 9.09
N THR A 15 7.25 -14.92 10.34
CA THR A 15 8.14 -13.83 10.73
C THR A 15 9.62 -14.19 10.54
N SER A 16 10.02 -15.44 10.80
CA SER A 16 11.40 -15.90 10.57
C SER A 16 11.78 -15.92 9.08
N LEU A 17 10.85 -16.34 8.22
CA LEU A 17 11.04 -16.35 6.77
C LEU A 17 11.17 -14.91 6.23
N ILE A 18 10.31 -14.00 6.68
CA ILE A 18 10.39 -12.58 6.33
C ILE A 18 11.72 -11.97 6.77
N ALA A 19 12.16 -12.23 8.01
CA ALA A 19 13.44 -11.76 8.51
C ALA A 19 14.64 -12.33 7.73
N ALA A 20 14.49 -13.51 7.13
CA ALA A 20 15.49 -14.11 6.25
C ALA A 20 15.41 -13.61 4.79
N GLY A 21 14.44 -12.74 4.45
CA GLY A 21 14.19 -12.25 3.10
C GLY A 21 13.42 -13.23 2.20
N ASP A 22 12.94 -14.36 2.73
CA ASP A 22 12.16 -15.34 1.99
C ASP A 22 10.66 -15.02 2.03
N ILE A 23 10.28 -13.95 1.33
CA ILE A 23 8.89 -13.45 1.27
C ILE A 23 7.97 -14.48 0.58
N VAL A 24 8.47 -15.14 -0.47
CA VAL A 24 7.71 -16.17 -1.19
C VAL A 24 7.45 -17.37 -0.30
N GLY A 25 8.45 -17.83 0.47
CA GLY A 25 8.26 -18.90 1.44
C GLY A 25 7.29 -18.51 2.56
N ALA A 26 7.33 -17.25 3.03
CA ALA A 26 6.40 -16.73 4.02
C ALA A 26 4.95 -16.75 3.51
N GLU A 27 4.72 -16.26 2.28
CA GLU A 27 3.41 -16.26 1.64
C GLU A 27 2.91 -17.67 1.36
N SER A 28 3.78 -18.57 0.88
CA SER A 28 3.43 -19.98 0.67
C SER A 28 2.99 -20.67 1.97
N ALA A 29 3.65 -20.38 3.10
CA ALA A 29 3.25 -20.94 4.39
C ALA A 29 1.87 -20.44 4.86
N LEU A 30 1.51 -19.19 4.52
CA LEU A 30 0.19 -18.63 4.79
C LEU A 30 -0.88 -19.20 3.85
N ALA A 31 -0.55 -19.39 2.57
CA ALA A 31 -1.42 -20.03 1.60
C ALA A 31 -1.72 -21.49 1.95
N GLU A 32 -0.72 -22.26 2.41
CA GLU A 32 -0.90 -23.62 2.92
C GLU A 32 -1.93 -23.68 4.06
N LEU A 33 -1.97 -22.67 4.94
CA LEU A 33 -2.99 -22.60 6.00
C LEU A 33 -4.38 -22.35 5.40
N ALA A 34 -4.51 -21.42 4.46
CA ALA A 34 -5.80 -21.16 3.80
C ALA A 34 -6.31 -22.40 3.06
N ASP A 35 -5.44 -23.12 2.35
CA ASP A 35 -5.78 -24.33 1.62
C ASP A 35 -6.21 -25.49 2.54
N SER A 36 -5.59 -25.61 3.72
CA SER A 36 -5.84 -26.72 4.64
C SER A 36 -6.95 -26.46 5.64
N ASP A 37 -6.98 -25.27 6.24
CA ASP A 37 -7.84 -24.90 7.37
C ASP A 37 -8.86 -23.79 7.01
N GLY A 38 -8.75 -23.20 5.81
CA GLY A 38 -9.66 -22.19 5.26
C GLY A 38 -9.27 -20.75 5.54
N ASP A 39 -9.85 -19.81 4.78
CA ASP A 39 -9.61 -18.36 4.88
C ASP A 39 -9.84 -17.81 6.29
N GLY A 40 -10.82 -18.37 7.01
CA GLY A 40 -11.11 -18.01 8.40
C GLY A 40 -9.94 -18.25 9.34
N ALA A 41 -9.19 -19.34 9.16
CA ALA A 41 -8.01 -19.61 9.96
C ALA A 41 -6.88 -18.63 9.62
N LEU A 42 -6.69 -18.33 8.33
CA LEU A 42 -5.71 -17.34 7.88
C LEU A 42 -6.03 -15.95 8.41
N MET A 43 -7.29 -15.49 8.38
CA MET A 43 -7.68 -14.20 8.96
C MET A 43 -7.30 -14.07 10.45
N VAL A 44 -7.47 -15.14 11.23
CA VAL A 44 -7.06 -15.18 12.66
C VAL A 44 -5.54 -15.06 12.81
N VAL A 45 -4.77 -15.61 11.88
CA VAL A 45 -3.31 -15.48 11.86
C VAL A 45 -2.88 -14.08 11.43
N LEU A 46 -3.49 -13.52 10.38
CA LEU A 46 -3.22 -12.15 9.92
C LEU A 46 -3.49 -11.12 11.03
N ASP A 47 -4.52 -11.31 11.85
CA ASP A 47 -4.83 -10.42 12.98
C ASP A 47 -3.76 -10.40 14.07
N GLN A 48 -2.94 -11.45 14.15
CA GLN A 48 -1.85 -11.56 15.12
C GLN A 48 -0.47 -11.20 14.55
N LEU A 49 -0.34 -11.11 13.22
CA LEU A 49 0.90 -10.69 12.59
C LEU A 49 1.13 -9.19 12.81
N ALA A 50 2.40 -8.82 12.95
CA ALA A 50 2.76 -7.41 13.01
C ALA A 50 2.44 -6.74 11.65
N PRO A 51 1.94 -5.49 11.62
CA PRO A 51 1.64 -4.80 10.36
C PRO A 51 2.81 -4.73 9.38
N LYS A 52 4.04 -4.63 9.89
CA LYS A 52 5.27 -4.66 9.07
C LYS A 52 5.49 -6.00 8.34
N ASP A 53 5.10 -7.11 8.95
CA ASP A 53 5.24 -8.45 8.37
C ASP A 53 4.16 -8.65 7.29
N ILE A 54 2.94 -8.16 7.53
CA ILE A 54 1.88 -8.10 6.53
C ILE A 54 2.33 -7.24 5.34
N LEU A 55 2.83 -6.03 5.59
CA LEU A 55 3.35 -5.14 4.56
C LEU A 55 4.45 -5.81 3.72
N ALA A 56 5.41 -6.48 4.36
CA ALA A 56 6.51 -7.14 3.66
C ALA A 56 6.01 -8.17 2.63
N VAL A 57 4.94 -8.91 2.95
CA VAL A 57 4.30 -9.82 2.01
C VAL A 57 3.54 -9.03 0.94
N MET A 58 2.61 -8.14 1.31
CA MET A 58 1.76 -7.45 0.33
C MET A 58 2.57 -6.66 -0.72
N ARG A 59 3.71 -6.06 -0.34
CA ARG A 59 4.57 -5.24 -1.19
C ARG A 59 5.20 -6.00 -2.37
N GLU A 60 5.31 -7.31 -2.27
CA GLU A 60 5.96 -8.20 -3.24
C GLU A 60 4.97 -8.76 -4.30
N TYR A 61 3.70 -8.39 -4.20
CA TYR A 61 2.59 -8.93 -5.01
C TYR A 61 1.75 -7.79 -5.59
N ASP A 62 1.16 -8.03 -6.75
CA ASP A 62 0.37 -7.07 -7.53
C ASP A 62 -0.74 -7.80 -8.30
N ASP A 63 -1.48 -7.09 -9.15
CA ASP A 63 -2.57 -7.69 -9.95
C ASP A 63 -2.11 -8.82 -10.88
N SER A 64 -0.83 -8.85 -11.28
CA SER A 64 -0.26 -9.91 -12.12
C SER A 64 0.24 -11.11 -11.32
N LYS A 65 0.51 -10.90 -10.03
CA LYS A 65 1.03 -11.89 -9.10
C LYS A 65 0.17 -11.86 -7.84
N ALA A 66 -0.91 -12.64 -7.85
CA ALA A 66 -1.86 -12.71 -6.75
C ALA A 66 -1.24 -13.26 -5.46
N SER A 67 -1.68 -12.74 -4.31
CA SER A 67 -1.32 -13.23 -2.97
C SER A 67 -2.59 -13.53 -2.17
N VAL A 68 -2.57 -14.62 -1.41
CA VAL A 68 -3.67 -14.93 -0.47
C VAL A 68 -3.82 -13.84 0.61
N VAL A 69 -2.72 -13.17 0.97
CA VAL A 69 -2.73 -12.08 1.95
C VAL A 69 -3.46 -10.87 1.37
N ASN A 70 -3.16 -10.49 0.12
CA ASN A 70 -3.85 -9.37 -0.55
C ASN A 70 -5.35 -9.63 -0.72
N MET A 71 -5.77 -10.89 -0.86
CA MET A 71 -7.18 -11.27 -0.97
C MET A 71 -7.95 -11.25 0.36
N LEU A 72 -7.27 -11.37 1.50
CA LEU A 72 -7.94 -11.56 2.80
C LEU A 72 -7.67 -10.45 3.82
N VAL A 73 -6.72 -9.55 3.55
CA VAL A 73 -6.46 -8.41 4.43
C VAL A 73 -7.72 -7.55 4.59
N THR A 74 -8.01 -7.13 5.82
CA THR A 74 -9.11 -6.19 6.12
C THR A 74 -8.70 -4.75 5.82
N PRO A 75 -9.66 -3.82 5.63
CA PRO A 75 -9.39 -2.39 5.49
C PRO A 75 -8.42 -1.84 6.56
N GLU A 76 -8.62 -2.17 7.84
CA GLU A 76 -7.81 -1.65 8.93
C GLU A 76 -6.42 -2.29 8.98
N GLN A 77 -6.30 -3.58 8.66
CA GLN A 77 -5.00 -4.25 8.53
C GLN A 77 -4.19 -3.63 7.38
N PHE A 78 -4.84 -3.39 6.24
CA PHE A 78 -4.22 -2.76 5.09
C PHE A 78 -3.77 -1.32 5.40
N ALA A 79 -4.62 -0.51 6.02
CA ALA A 79 -4.27 0.86 6.42
C ALA A 79 -3.03 0.89 7.32
N ARG A 80 -2.97 0.02 8.34
CA ARG A 80 -1.81 -0.11 9.24
C ARG A 80 -0.53 -0.53 8.53
N ALA A 81 -0.64 -1.40 7.53
CA ALA A 81 0.50 -1.79 6.70
C ALA A 81 0.92 -0.64 5.77
N MET A 82 -0.03 0.01 5.10
CA MET A 82 0.23 1.05 4.09
C MET A 82 1.01 2.24 4.64
N VAL A 83 0.70 2.71 5.85
CA VAL A 83 1.42 3.85 6.46
C VAL A 83 2.88 3.56 6.79
N LEU A 84 3.27 2.27 6.89
CA LEU A 84 4.65 1.85 7.10
C LEU A 84 5.47 1.83 5.79
N GLU A 85 4.84 1.98 4.62
CA GLU A 85 5.54 1.91 3.33
C GLU A 85 6.67 2.95 3.24
N LYS A 86 6.47 4.15 3.80
CA LYS A 86 7.50 5.20 3.83
C LYS A 86 8.84 4.76 4.43
N GLN A 87 8.85 3.74 5.29
CA GLN A 87 10.07 3.21 5.89
C GLN A 87 10.99 2.52 4.87
N TYR A 88 10.45 2.05 3.74
CA TYR A 88 11.21 1.40 2.66
C TYR A 88 11.98 2.39 1.78
N LYS A 89 11.66 3.69 1.85
CA LYS A 89 12.34 4.75 1.07
C LYS A 89 12.33 4.50 -0.45
N ASP A 90 11.27 3.86 -0.97
CA ASP A 90 11.07 3.73 -2.42
C ASP A 90 10.68 5.10 -3.00
N LEU A 91 11.66 5.79 -3.56
CA LEU A 91 11.49 7.12 -4.15
C LEU A 91 10.54 7.12 -5.35
N THR A 92 10.33 5.97 -6.00
CA THR A 92 9.41 5.86 -7.12
C THR A 92 7.99 5.58 -6.66
N HIS A 93 7.80 5.12 -5.42
CA HIS A 93 6.52 4.62 -4.89
C HIS A 93 5.84 3.56 -5.77
N THR A 94 6.61 2.82 -6.57
CA THR A 94 6.06 1.83 -7.51
C THR A 94 5.42 0.68 -6.75
N HIS A 95 6.09 0.19 -5.71
CA HIS A 95 5.55 -0.88 -4.89
C HIS A 95 4.28 -0.45 -4.15
N LEU A 96 4.26 0.78 -3.61
CA LEU A 96 3.08 1.35 -2.97
C LEU A 96 1.88 1.36 -3.93
N ARG A 97 2.06 1.87 -5.15
CA ARG A 97 0.97 1.94 -6.14
C ARG A 97 0.45 0.57 -6.53
N ASN A 98 1.35 -0.35 -6.86
CA ASN A 98 0.97 -1.71 -7.26
C ASN A 98 0.21 -2.43 -6.14
N MET A 99 0.71 -2.33 -4.91
CA MET A 99 0.09 -2.91 -3.72
C MET A 99 -1.29 -2.30 -3.44
N VAL A 100 -1.40 -0.97 -3.48
CA VAL A 100 -2.67 -0.26 -3.25
C VAL A 100 -3.71 -0.66 -4.29
N ASN A 101 -3.35 -0.65 -5.58
CA ASN A 101 -4.28 -1.02 -6.64
C ASN A 101 -4.74 -2.48 -6.48
N ALA A 102 -3.82 -3.40 -6.19
CA ALA A 102 -4.12 -4.82 -6.05
C ALA A 102 -4.98 -5.18 -4.84
N VAL A 103 -4.90 -4.40 -3.75
CA VAL A 103 -5.70 -4.66 -2.54
C VAL A 103 -7.02 -3.90 -2.58
N VAL A 104 -7.00 -2.60 -2.92
CA VAL A 104 -8.18 -1.73 -2.83
C VAL A 104 -9.18 -2.04 -3.94
N PHE A 105 -8.72 -2.45 -5.13
CA PHE A 105 -9.57 -2.73 -6.29
C PHE A 105 -9.71 -4.22 -6.62
N ARG A 106 -9.41 -5.11 -5.67
CA ARG A 106 -9.69 -6.54 -5.85
C ARG A 106 -11.20 -6.79 -6.00
N ASP A 107 -11.55 -7.89 -6.66
CA ASP A 107 -12.93 -8.14 -7.15
C ASP A 107 -14.02 -8.18 -6.06
N ASP A 108 -13.66 -8.50 -4.82
CA ASP A 108 -14.59 -8.63 -3.69
C ASP A 108 -14.44 -7.52 -2.63
N ALA A 109 -13.58 -6.53 -2.88
CA ALA A 109 -13.39 -5.41 -1.98
C ALA A 109 -14.39 -4.28 -2.22
N ASP A 110 -14.69 -3.54 -1.16
CA ASP A 110 -15.28 -2.20 -1.25
C ASP A 110 -14.16 -1.16 -1.12
N PRO A 111 -13.78 -0.47 -2.21
CA PRO A 111 -12.73 0.55 -2.17
C PRO A 111 -12.99 1.66 -1.14
N VAL A 112 -14.25 2.00 -0.88
CA VAL A 112 -14.62 3.07 0.06
C VAL A 112 -14.34 2.66 1.50
N GLU A 113 -14.54 1.39 1.86
CA GLU A 113 -14.18 0.87 3.19
C GLU A 113 -12.67 0.96 3.43
N PHE A 114 -11.86 0.58 2.44
CA PHE A 114 -10.40 0.73 2.51
C PHE A 114 -9.97 2.18 2.64
N LEU A 115 -10.52 3.08 1.83
CA LEU A 115 -10.18 4.51 1.90
C LEU A 115 -10.62 5.14 3.23
N THR A 116 -11.75 4.72 3.78
CA THR A 116 -12.20 5.17 5.11
C THR A 116 -11.22 4.72 6.19
N ALA A 117 -10.82 3.45 6.20
CA ALA A 117 -9.85 2.93 7.17
C ALA A 117 -8.47 3.59 7.05
N ILE A 118 -8.05 3.95 5.82
CA ILE A 118 -6.84 4.73 5.58
C ILE A 118 -6.99 6.13 6.18
N GLY A 119 -8.11 6.82 5.94
CA GLY A 119 -8.34 8.18 6.44
C GLY A 119 -8.47 8.26 7.96
N ASP A 120 -8.95 7.21 8.60
CA ASP A 120 -9.05 7.13 10.07
C ASP A 120 -7.70 6.89 10.76
N LEU A 121 -6.66 6.50 10.01
CA LEU A 121 -5.34 6.20 10.53
C LEU A 121 -4.37 7.37 10.38
N GLU A 122 -3.65 7.70 11.45
CA GLU A 122 -2.57 8.69 11.40
C GLU A 122 -1.51 8.30 10.35
N GLY A 123 -1.19 9.24 9.46
CA GLY A 123 -0.28 9.02 8.34
C GLY A 123 -0.95 8.44 7.08
N GLY A 124 -2.26 8.12 7.11
CA GLY A 124 -2.97 7.61 5.94
C GLY A 124 -3.02 8.60 4.77
N ALA A 125 -3.31 9.88 5.05
CA ALA A 125 -3.25 10.95 4.06
C ALA A 125 -1.84 11.15 3.47
N GLU A 126 -0.79 10.97 4.28
CA GLU A 126 0.60 11.02 3.84
C GLU A 126 0.95 9.87 2.89
N ALA A 127 0.51 8.65 3.22
CA ALA A 127 0.71 7.49 2.37
C ALA A 127 -0.03 7.63 1.03
N LEU A 128 -1.25 8.18 1.02
CA LEU A 128 -1.95 8.50 -0.24
C LEU A 128 -1.27 9.64 -1.02
N ALA A 129 -0.68 10.63 -0.34
CA ALA A 129 0.11 11.64 -1.02
C ALA A 129 1.31 11.00 -1.75
N ASN A 130 2.01 10.07 -1.11
CA ASN A 130 3.09 9.31 -1.75
C ASN A 130 2.59 8.49 -2.97
N TYR A 131 1.40 7.87 -2.87
CA TYR A 131 0.77 7.18 -4.01
C TYR A 131 0.59 8.12 -5.23
N PHE A 132 0.19 9.37 -5.00
CA PHE A 132 -0.05 10.37 -6.06
C PHE A 132 1.18 11.22 -6.42
N ALA A 133 2.36 10.98 -5.86
CA ALA A 133 3.53 11.84 -6.02
C ALA A 133 3.87 12.15 -7.50
N GLU A 134 3.83 11.14 -8.38
CA GLU A 134 4.12 11.31 -9.81
C GLU A 134 2.97 11.94 -10.62
N LYS A 135 1.78 12.07 -10.03
CA LYS A 135 0.56 12.59 -10.67
C LYS A 135 0.11 13.92 -10.09
N TRP A 136 1.00 14.60 -9.37
CA TRP A 136 0.76 15.86 -8.67
C TRP A 136 -0.07 16.87 -9.46
N SER A 137 0.43 17.30 -10.63
CA SER A 137 -0.21 18.32 -11.47
C SER A 137 -1.62 17.92 -11.92
N ARG A 138 -1.82 16.62 -12.17
CA ARG A 138 -3.10 16.07 -12.64
C ARG A 138 -4.13 16.03 -11.52
N ILE A 139 -3.72 15.73 -10.29
CA ILE A 139 -4.60 15.75 -9.12
C ILE A 139 -5.00 17.19 -8.77
N GLU A 140 -4.07 18.15 -8.86
CA GLU A 140 -4.40 19.57 -8.69
C GLU A 140 -5.38 20.08 -9.75
N ALA A 141 -5.17 19.71 -11.02
CA ALA A 141 -6.09 20.02 -12.10
C ALA A 141 -7.47 19.40 -11.83
N PHE A 142 -7.52 18.13 -11.44
CA PHE A 142 -8.76 17.43 -11.12
C PHE A 142 -9.50 18.07 -9.93
N ALA A 143 -8.79 18.47 -8.88
CA ALA A 143 -9.38 19.18 -7.75
C ALA A 143 -10.07 20.49 -8.18
N ARG A 144 -9.46 21.21 -9.13
CA ARG A 144 -10.00 22.46 -9.70
C ARG A 144 -11.16 22.25 -10.67
N THR A 145 -11.00 21.33 -11.63
CA THR A 145 -11.89 21.24 -12.80
C THR A 145 -12.94 20.15 -12.66
N GLY A 146 -12.65 19.12 -11.86
CA GLY A 146 -13.42 17.87 -11.81
C GLY A 146 -13.27 16.97 -13.04
N THR A 147 -12.26 17.20 -13.89
CA THR A 147 -11.97 16.41 -15.09
C THR A 147 -10.49 16.06 -15.19
N PHE A 148 -10.14 15.01 -15.93
CA PHE A 148 -8.74 14.55 -16.12
C PHE A 148 -8.10 15.07 -17.43
N ASP A 149 -8.49 16.26 -17.89
CA ASP A 149 -7.97 16.89 -19.11
C ASP A 149 -6.53 17.39 -18.90
N ALA A 150 -5.57 16.83 -19.64
CA ALA A 150 -4.15 17.17 -19.53
C ALA A 150 -3.81 18.62 -19.91
N THR A 151 -4.70 19.32 -20.62
CA THR A 151 -4.51 20.74 -20.95
C THR A 151 -4.62 21.65 -19.72
N GLU A 152 -5.20 21.15 -18.63
CA GLU A 152 -5.44 21.87 -17.38
C GLU A 152 -4.30 21.70 -16.35
N ASP A 153 -3.31 20.85 -16.60
CA ASP A 153 -2.25 20.48 -15.64
C ASP A 153 -1.46 21.67 -15.06
N TYR A 154 -1.39 22.80 -15.78
CA TYR A 154 -0.60 23.99 -15.40
C TYR A 154 -1.45 25.20 -14.99
N GLY A 155 -2.74 25.01 -14.72
CA GLY A 155 -3.59 26.09 -14.24
C GLY A 155 -3.26 26.52 -12.80
N VAL A 156 -3.83 27.65 -12.38
CA VAL A 156 -3.66 28.16 -11.00
C VAL A 156 -4.22 27.14 -10.01
N THR A 157 -3.45 26.79 -8.99
CA THR A 157 -3.90 25.90 -7.91
C THR A 157 -4.97 26.61 -7.07
N LEU A 158 -5.98 25.86 -6.62
CA LEU A 158 -6.98 26.39 -5.69
C LEU A 158 -6.29 26.84 -4.40
N SER A 159 -6.70 27.96 -3.82
CA SER A 159 -6.36 28.26 -2.42
C SER A 159 -6.92 27.18 -1.47
N ASP A 160 -6.41 27.11 -0.25
CA ASP A 160 -6.86 26.10 0.72
C ASP A 160 -8.35 26.31 1.09
N ASP A 161 -8.82 27.55 1.17
CA ASP A 161 -10.24 27.88 1.40
C ASP A 161 -11.12 27.46 0.22
N GLU A 162 -10.67 27.66 -1.02
CA GLU A 162 -11.39 27.22 -2.22
C GLU A 162 -11.43 25.70 -2.32
N LEU A 163 -10.35 25.03 -1.94
CA LEU A 163 -10.29 23.57 -1.90
C LEU A 163 -11.29 23.01 -0.88
N LEU A 164 -11.32 23.56 0.33
CA LEU A 164 -12.31 23.19 1.36
C LEU A 164 -13.74 23.43 0.88
N ALA A 165 -14.01 24.57 0.22
CA ALA A 165 -15.32 24.87 -0.35
C ALA A 165 -15.71 23.93 -1.51
N SER A 166 -14.73 23.34 -2.21
CA SER A 166 -14.96 22.42 -3.33
C SER A 166 -15.48 21.04 -2.93
N GLY A 167 -15.44 20.70 -1.63
CA GLY A 167 -15.84 19.38 -1.12
C GLY A 167 -17.30 18.99 -1.36
N TYR A 168 -18.17 19.90 -1.80
CA TYR A 168 -19.59 19.63 -2.09
C TYR A 168 -19.96 19.70 -3.57
N VAL A 169 -18.97 19.83 -4.45
CA VAL A 169 -19.19 19.87 -5.90
C VAL A 169 -19.57 18.48 -6.41
N GLN A 170 -20.61 18.42 -7.23
CA GLN A 170 -21.04 17.18 -7.88
C GLN A 170 -20.02 16.71 -8.92
N PRO A 171 -19.91 15.39 -9.16
CA PRO A 171 -19.06 14.86 -10.21
C PRO A 171 -19.41 15.43 -11.58
N ARG A 172 -18.38 15.78 -12.35
CA ARG A 172 -18.53 16.15 -13.78
C ARG A 172 -18.32 14.98 -14.74
N ILE A 173 -17.63 13.95 -14.26
CA ILE A 173 -17.37 12.68 -14.93
C ILE A 173 -17.95 11.59 -14.05
N ASP A 174 -18.58 10.59 -14.66
CA ASP A 174 -19.12 9.45 -13.94
C ASP A 174 -18.00 8.49 -13.54
N LEU A 175 -18.19 7.73 -12.45
CA LEU A 175 -17.19 6.76 -11.97
C LEU A 175 -16.87 5.71 -13.05
N ASP A 176 -17.87 5.24 -13.79
CA ASP A 176 -17.71 4.24 -14.85
C ASP A 176 -16.75 4.68 -15.97
N GLU A 177 -16.58 5.99 -16.18
CA GLU A 177 -15.65 6.52 -17.19
C GLU A 177 -14.18 6.34 -16.79
N VAL A 178 -13.92 6.17 -15.49
CA VAL A 178 -12.58 6.12 -14.89
C VAL A 178 -12.38 4.87 -14.05
N ALA A 179 -13.27 3.89 -14.11
CA ALA A 179 -13.21 2.65 -13.33
C ALA A 179 -12.20 1.64 -13.90
N ASP A 180 -10.94 2.04 -13.99
CA ASP A 180 -9.82 1.26 -14.55
C ASP A 180 -8.92 0.60 -13.51
N ARG A 181 -9.30 0.65 -12.22
CA ARG A 181 -8.52 0.18 -11.06
C ARG A 181 -7.17 0.88 -10.90
N ASP A 182 -7.07 2.09 -11.42
CA ASP A 182 -5.86 2.90 -11.34
C ASP A 182 -6.14 4.25 -10.67
N TRP A 183 -5.12 5.13 -10.69
CA TRP A 183 -5.09 6.38 -9.96
C TRP A 183 -6.27 7.34 -10.29
N MET A 184 -6.87 7.28 -11.48
CA MET A 184 -8.04 8.11 -11.81
C MET A 184 -9.28 7.67 -11.01
N GLN A 185 -9.53 6.36 -10.94
CA GLN A 185 -10.59 5.80 -10.09
C GLN A 185 -10.35 6.17 -8.62
N MET A 186 -9.12 6.00 -8.15
CA MET A 186 -8.72 6.33 -6.79
C MET A 186 -8.97 7.82 -6.47
N ALA A 187 -8.55 8.71 -7.36
CA ALA A 187 -8.75 10.15 -7.19
C ALA A 187 -10.24 10.52 -7.20
N TRP A 188 -11.04 9.88 -8.06
CA TRP A 188 -12.49 10.09 -8.10
C TRP A 188 -13.15 9.68 -6.78
N LEU A 189 -12.86 8.47 -6.28
CA LEU A 189 -13.41 7.96 -5.03
C LEU A 189 -13.03 8.86 -3.85
N LEU A 190 -11.76 9.25 -3.76
CA LEU A 190 -11.33 10.19 -2.74
C LEU A 190 -12.12 11.50 -2.82
N ARG A 191 -12.21 12.13 -3.99
CA ARG A 191 -12.83 13.45 -4.12
C ARG A 191 -14.32 13.45 -3.80
N TYR A 192 -15.04 12.39 -4.12
CA TYR A 192 -16.51 12.42 -4.04
C TYR A 192 -17.09 11.55 -2.92
N GLU A 193 -16.44 10.44 -2.56
CA GLU A 193 -16.87 9.52 -1.49
C GLU A 193 -16.08 9.75 -0.19
N CYS A 194 -14.78 10.05 -0.25
CA CYS A 194 -13.90 10.25 0.92
C CYS A 194 -13.32 11.68 0.98
N ARG A 195 -14.19 12.70 0.92
CA ARG A 195 -13.84 14.11 0.67
C ARG A 195 -12.81 14.70 1.64
N ASP A 196 -12.98 14.43 2.93
CA ASP A 196 -12.09 14.97 3.97
C ASP A 196 -10.67 14.42 3.76
N LEU A 197 -10.56 13.12 3.47
CA LEU A 197 -9.29 12.47 3.14
C LEU A 197 -8.69 13.02 1.83
N PHE A 198 -9.48 13.30 0.80
CA PHE A 198 -8.99 13.92 -0.42
C PHE A 198 -8.36 15.30 -0.16
N ILE A 199 -9.05 16.13 0.62
CA ILE A 199 -8.57 17.48 0.96
C ILE A 199 -7.27 17.37 1.77
N GLU A 200 -7.26 16.53 2.81
CA GLU A 200 -6.08 16.34 3.66
C GLU A 200 -4.88 15.82 2.85
N MET A 201 -5.08 14.77 2.05
CA MET A 201 -4.06 14.21 1.17
C MET A 201 -3.51 15.28 0.22
N LEU A 202 -4.39 16.08 -0.41
CA LEU A 202 -3.96 17.12 -1.34
C LEU A 202 -3.13 18.21 -0.64
N LEU A 203 -3.50 18.60 0.58
CA LEU A 203 -2.72 19.55 1.39
C LEU A 203 -1.34 18.98 1.77
N VAL A 204 -1.25 17.70 2.13
CA VAL A 204 0.03 17.02 2.40
C VAL A 204 0.89 17.00 1.13
N LEU A 205 0.30 16.66 0.00
CA LEU A 205 0.99 16.58 -1.28
C LEU A 205 1.49 17.97 -1.75
N ARG A 206 0.72 19.05 -1.50
CA ARG A 206 1.20 20.44 -1.66
C ARG A 206 2.43 20.72 -0.84
N ALA A 207 2.41 20.31 0.43
CA ALA A 207 3.52 20.55 1.35
C ALA A 207 4.79 19.82 0.89
N LYS A 208 4.66 18.55 0.46
CA LYS A 208 5.76 17.76 -0.12
C LYS A 208 6.32 18.38 -1.38
N ALA A 209 5.48 18.78 -2.34
CA ALA A 209 5.92 19.44 -3.56
C ALA A 209 6.69 20.75 -3.27
N ARG A 210 6.18 21.58 -2.35
CA ARG A 210 6.87 22.81 -1.92
C ARG A 210 8.21 22.53 -1.24
N ALA A 211 8.32 21.44 -0.46
CA ALA A 211 9.56 21.04 0.18
C ALA A 211 10.61 20.59 -0.85
N PHE A 212 10.19 19.79 -1.84
CA PHE A 212 11.00 19.37 -2.97
C PHE A 212 11.54 20.56 -3.78
N ASP A 213 10.67 21.52 -4.14
CA ASP A 213 11.07 22.74 -4.86
C ASP A 213 12.06 23.60 -4.08
N GLN A 214 12.01 23.55 -2.74
CA GLN A 214 12.91 24.26 -1.83
C GLN A 214 14.22 23.51 -1.56
N GLY A 215 14.43 22.34 -2.19
CA GLY A 215 15.61 21.50 -1.98
C GLY A 215 15.70 20.90 -0.58
N ARG A 216 14.57 20.82 0.14
CA ARG A 216 14.46 20.08 1.39
C ARG A 216 14.04 18.66 1.04
N GLU A 217 15.00 17.83 0.64
CA GLU A 217 14.74 16.40 0.46
C GLU A 217 14.30 15.79 1.80
N GLU A 218 13.36 14.84 1.74
CA GLU A 218 12.93 13.98 2.85
C GLU A 218 14.08 13.04 3.26
N GLY A 219 15.17 13.61 3.78
CA GLY A 219 16.41 12.90 4.12
C GLY A 219 16.79 12.96 5.60
N GLU A 220 16.15 13.83 6.39
CA GLU A 220 16.54 14.10 7.78
C GLU A 220 15.35 14.01 8.76
N GLU A 221 14.62 12.89 8.75
CA GLU A 221 14.10 12.37 10.01
C GLU A 221 15.13 11.39 10.55
N THR A 222 16.04 11.91 11.38
CA THR A 222 16.88 11.10 12.26
C THR A 222 16.00 10.46 13.32
N SER A 223 15.40 9.30 13.01
CA SER A 223 14.97 8.36 14.03
C SER A 223 16.22 7.65 14.57
N GLU A 224 16.89 8.28 15.53
CA GLU A 224 17.83 7.59 16.43
C GLU A 224 17.04 6.69 17.40
N GLU A 225 16.40 5.65 16.88
CA GLU A 225 16.05 4.46 17.64
C GLU A 225 16.42 3.24 16.78
N ASP A 226 17.21 2.35 17.37
CA ASP A 226 17.72 1.11 16.79
C ASP A 226 16.55 0.16 16.45
N ASP A 227 15.91 0.35 15.29
CA ASP A 227 14.64 -0.31 14.94
C ASP A 227 14.76 -1.37 13.84
N GLY A 228 15.79 -2.22 13.91
CA GLY A 228 15.81 -3.47 13.13
C GLY A 228 15.68 -3.28 11.62
N LYS A 229 16.33 -2.26 11.07
CA LYS A 229 16.38 -1.95 9.64
C LYS A 229 16.94 -3.15 8.86
N PHE A 230 16.07 -3.93 8.23
CA PHE A 230 16.48 -4.95 7.27
C PHE A 230 16.85 -4.26 5.96
N GLU A 231 18.12 -4.37 5.58
CA GLU A 231 18.60 -3.94 4.26
C GLU A 231 18.05 -4.90 3.20
N THR A 232 16.83 -4.69 2.70
CA THR A 232 16.30 -5.43 1.54
C THR A 232 16.88 -4.94 0.21
N SER A 233 18.07 -4.34 0.22
CA SER A 233 18.75 -3.87 -1.00
C SER A 233 19.01 -5.00 -2.02
N GLU A 234 18.86 -6.27 -1.62
CA GLU A 234 18.95 -7.42 -2.51
C GLU A 234 17.65 -7.77 -3.24
N THR A 235 16.46 -7.37 -2.73
CA THR A 235 15.19 -7.53 -3.48
C THR A 235 15.00 -6.43 -4.53
N ASP A 236 15.66 -5.29 -4.34
CA ASP A 236 15.56 -4.09 -5.17
C ASP A 236 16.23 -4.20 -6.56
N ARG A 237 16.86 -5.34 -6.87
CA ARG A 237 17.60 -5.56 -8.13
C ARG A 237 16.92 -6.47 -9.15
N GLY A 238 15.65 -6.85 -8.95
CA GLY A 238 14.91 -7.63 -9.94
C GLY A 238 15.57 -8.99 -10.28
N LYS A 239 16.38 -9.53 -9.36
CA LYS A 239 16.85 -10.92 -9.50
C LYS A 239 15.78 -11.80 -8.88
N ALA A 240 15.06 -12.53 -9.74
CA ALA A 240 14.24 -13.64 -9.32
C ALA A 240 15.02 -14.50 -8.31
N THR A 241 14.40 -14.73 -7.15
CA THR A 241 14.90 -15.60 -6.10
C THR A 241 15.38 -16.91 -6.72
N PRO A 242 16.66 -17.27 -6.63
CA PRO A 242 17.09 -18.59 -7.06
C PRO A 242 16.40 -19.61 -6.17
N ALA A 243 15.60 -20.51 -6.78
CA ALA A 243 15.01 -21.63 -6.08
C ALA A 243 16.12 -22.34 -5.27
N ALA A 244 15.85 -22.56 -3.99
CA ALA A 244 16.76 -23.25 -3.08
C ALA A 244 17.23 -24.54 -3.76
N ARG A 245 18.54 -24.62 -4.04
CA ARG A 245 19.14 -25.85 -4.56
C ARG A 245 18.87 -26.94 -3.53
N ALA A 246 18.17 -27.99 -3.95
CA ALA A 246 18.06 -29.23 -3.21
C ALA A 246 19.47 -29.63 -2.74
N SER A 247 19.61 -29.80 -1.43
CA SER A 247 20.76 -30.41 -0.80
C SER A 247 20.85 -31.85 -1.32
N ASP A 248 21.73 -32.08 -2.30
CA ASP A 248 22.14 -33.44 -2.68
C ASP A 248 22.96 -34.02 -1.52
N GLU A 249 22.25 -34.68 -0.60
CA GLU A 249 22.81 -35.76 0.21
C GLU A 249 23.14 -36.93 -0.73
N GLU A 250 24.37 -37.01 -1.23
CA GLU A 250 24.91 -38.27 -1.73
C GLU A 250 25.93 -38.81 -0.71
N SER A 251 25.41 -39.69 0.14
CA SER A 251 26.20 -40.59 0.99
C SER A 251 26.51 -41.88 0.23
N ALA A 252 27.71 -42.42 0.51
CA ALA A 252 28.31 -43.70 0.08
C ALA A 252 28.95 -43.67 -1.32
N ILE A 253 30.19 -44.17 -1.55
CA ILE A 253 30.96 -45.27 -0.95
C ILE A 253 32.46 -44.93 -1.02
#